data_AF-A0A3D2M1W5-F1
#
_entry.id   AF-A0A3D2M1W5-F1
#
_cell.length_a   1.000
_cell.length_b   1.000
_cell.length_c   1.000
_cell.angle_alpha   90.00
_cell.angle_beta   90.00
_cell.angle_gamma   90.00
#
_symmetry.space_group_name_H-M   'P 1'
#
loop_
_entity.id
_entity.type
_entity.pdbx_description
1 polymer ?
#
loop_
_entity_poly.entity_id
_entity_poly.type
_entity_poly.pdbx_seq_one_letter_code
_entity_poly.pdbx_strand_id
1 'polypeptide(L)'
;MKFEGADRLIEDGLDGSYHEIWQRVPESQGTNWGLWLRSADEPERQACLLVAGDYFMFVADRPTALNADGGHLRDQLARAMPAQRLDLLACEISFGRQRNGATPWMISHSTLPGCVGDSLLPSYWNFSQPAGIPEADLARIGRFPPALGWVSVANPISAIAQEVVA
;
A
#
# COMPACT_ATOMS: atom_id res chain seq x y z
N MET A 1 13.06 -6.45 -17.39
CA MET A 1 13.63 -6.59 -16.02
C MET A 1 14.88 -7.45 -16.04
N LYS A 2 16.01 -6.93 -15.53
CA LYS A 2 17.33 -7.58 -15.48
C LYS A 2 17.98 -7.31 -14.11
N PHE A 3 18.38 -8.37 -13.40
CA PHE A 3 19.19 -8.24 -12.19
C PHE A 3 20.67 -8.04 -12.52
N GLU A 4 21.31 -7.08 -11.84
CA GLU A 4 22.75 -6.84 -11.87
C GLU A 4 23.34 -7.12 -10.48
N GLY A 5 23.52 -8.41 -10.17
CA GLY A 5 23.88 -8.85 -8.82
C GLY A 5 22.67 -8.90 -7.88
N ALA A 6 22.93 -9.02 -6.57
CA ALA A 6 21.89 -9.22 -5.55
C ALA A 6 21.15 -7.94 -5.14
N ASP A 7 21.73 -6.78 -5.43
CA ASP A 7 21.31 -5.47 -4.88
C ASP A 7 20.87 -4.47 -5.94
N ARG A 8 20.83 -4.87 -7.21
CA ARG A 8 20.42 -3.98 -8.30
C ARG A 8 19.53 -4.70 -9.31
N LEU A 9 18.42 -4.05 -9.66
CA LEU A 9 17.50 -4.46 -10.70
C LEU A 9 17.30 -3.29 -11.67
N ILE A 10 17.37 -3.57 -12.96
CA ILE A 10 17.03 -2.61 -14.01
C ILE A 10 15.75 -3.09 -14.67
N GLU A 11 14.75 -2.22 -14.72
CA GLU A 11 13.51 -2.44 -15.42
C GLU A 11 13.40 -1.46 -16.58
N ASP A 12 12.88 -1.95 -17.69
CA ASP A 12 12.65 -1.14 -18.88
C ASP A 12 11.20 -0.67 -18.84
N GLY A 13 11.00 0.62 -19.09
CA GLY A 13 9.65 1.16 -19.26
C GLY A 13 8.91 0.40 -20.38
N LEU A 14 7.60 0.32 -20.28
CA LEU A 14 6.78 -0.46 -21.23
C LEU A 14 6.95 -0.04 -22.69
N ASP A 15 7.28 1.23 -22.94
CA ASP A 15 7.56 1.78 -24.27
C ASP A 15 9.05 1.83 -24.63
N GLY A 16 9.92 1.31 -23.75
CA GLY A 16 11.38 1.32 -23.90
C GLY A 16 12.02 2.71 -23.81
N SER A 17 11.27 3.76 -23.45
CA SER A 17 11.77 5.14 -23.47
C SER A 17 12.56 5.53 -22.23
N TYR A 18 12.46 4.74 -21.15
CA TYR A 18 13.15 4.98 -19.89
C TYR A 18 13.53 3.67 -19.20
N HIS A 19 14.44 3.78 -18.24
CA HIS A 19 14.79 2.68 -17.34
C HIS A 19 14.48 3.07 -15.89
N GLU A 20 13.95 2.13 -15.14
CA GLU A 20 13.84 2.20 -13.68
C GLU A 20 15.00 1.42 -13.08
N ILE A 21 15.84 2.11 -12.31
CA ILE A 21 17.00 1.51 -11.64
C ILE A 21 16.66 1.36 -10.17
N TRP A 22 16.44 0.13 -9.75
CA TRP A 22 16.13 -0.24 -8.39
C TRP A 22 17.41 -0.69 -7.68
N GLN A 23 17.68 -0.08 -6.52
CA GLN A 23 18.83 -0.41 -5.68
C GLN A 23 18.36 -0.79 -4.29
N ARG A 24 18.90 -1.89 -3.77
CA ARG A 24 18.63 -2.29 -2.39
C ARG A 24 19.30 -1.30 -1.44
N VAL A 25 18.55 -0.83 -0.46
CA VAL A 25 19.06 0.01 0.63
C VAL A 25 19.46 -0.86 1.82
N PRO A 26 20.53 -0.52 2.57
CA PRO A 26 21.02 -1.37 3.65
C PRO A 26 19.97 -1.70 4.71
N GLU A 27 19.12 -0.74 5.07
CA GLU A 27 18.12 -0.97 6.12
C GLU A 27 16.87 -1.72 5.64
N SER A 28 16.78 -2.08 4.36
CA SER A 28 15.74 -3.02 3.90
C SER A 28 16.11 -4.49 4.13
N GLN A 29 17.30 -4.76 4.69
CA GLN A 29 17.73 -6.13 5.01
C GLN A 29 17.06 -6.64 6.29
N GLY A 30 16.91 -7.97 6.40
CA GLY A 30 16.34 -8.63 7.57
C GLY A 30 14.93 -9.15 7.32
N THR A 31 14.03 -8.90 8.27
CA THR A 31 12.65 -9.41 8.22
C THR A 31 11.88 -8.79 7.06
N ASN A 32 11.31 -9.63 6.21
CA ASN A 32 10.41 -9.21 5.13
C ASN A 32 9.13 -10.02 5.20
N TRP A 33 7.99 -9.35 5.09
CA TRP A 33 6.69 -10.00 4.97
C TRP A 33 5.66 -9.05 4.34
N GLY A 34 4.57 -9.62 3.87
CA GLY A 34 3.40 -8.89 3.40
C GLY A 34 2.15 -9.40 4.11
N LEU A 35 1.26 -8.47 4.45
CA LEU A 35 -0.06 -8.72 5.00
C LEU A 35 -1.09 -8.14 4.05
N TRP A 36 -1.97 -8.99 3.56
CA TRP A 36 -3.08 -8.58 2.71
C TRP A 36 -4.32 -8.31 3.55
N LEU A 37 -5.02 -7.26 3.18
CA LEU A 37 -6.19 -6.77 3.87
C LEU A 37 -7.33 -6.59 2.89
N ARG A 38 -8.54 -6.87 3.37
CA ARG A 38 -9.76 -6.43 2.72
C ARG A 38 -10.59 -5.65 3.71
N SER A 39 -11.46 -4.80 3.21
CA SER A 39 -12.43 -4.14 4.06
C SER A 39 -13.52 -5.13 4.49
N ALA A 40 -14.06 -4.92 5.69
CA ALA A 40 -15.22 -5.68 6.19
C ALA A 40 -16.57 -5.09 5.73
N ASP A 41 -16.55 -3.92 5.07
CA ASP A 41 -17.71 -3.28 4.46
C ASP A 41 -17.82 -3.58 2.96
N GLU A 42 -18.98 -3.27 2.40
CA GLU A 42 -19.27 -3.36 0.97
C GLU A 42 -19.41 -1.94 0.39
N PRO A 43 -18.89 -1.68 -0.84
CA PRO A 43 -18.13 -2.59 -1.68
C PRO A 43 -16.75 -2.90 -1.09
N GLU A 44 -16.28 -4.14 -1.28
CA GLU A 44 -14.95 -4.55 -0.82
C GLU A 44 -13.84 -3.66 -1.37
N ARG A 45 -12.96 -3.22 -0.47
CA ARG A 45 -11.70 -2.53 -0.77
C ARG A 45 -10.52 -3.40 -0.40
N GLN A 46 -9.42 -3.28 -1.12
CA GLN A 46 -8.19 -3.99 -0.81
C GLN A 46 -7.13 -3.04 -0.23
N ALA A 47 -6.29 -3.61 0.63
CA ALA A 47 -5.08 -2.96 1.11
C ALA A 47 -3.98 -3.99 1.36
N CYS A 48 -2.74 -3.53 1.44
CA CYS A 48 -1.64 -4.35 1.89
C CYS A 48 -0.67 -3.56 2.77
N LEU A 49 -0.10 -4.25 3.75
CA LEU A 49 1.01 -3.76 4.55
C LEU A 49 2.23 -4.62 4.22
N LEU A 50 3.27 -3.97 3.71
CA LEU A 50 4.53 -4.58 3.34
C LEU A 50 5.62 -4.13 4.30
N VAL A 51 6.51 -5.04 4.66
CA VAL A 51 7.70 -4.73 5.45
C VAL A 51 8.93 -5.28 4.77
N ALA A 52 9.97 -4.45 4.74
CA ALA A 52 11.30 -4.84 4.37
C ALA A 52 12.33 -4.24 5.32
N GLY A 53 12.84 -5.05 6.25
CA GLY A 53 13.74 -4.62 7.31
C GLY A 53 13.14 -3.50 8.17
N ASP A 54 13.77 -2.33 8.12
CA ASP A 54 13.33 -1.11 8.81
C ASP A 54 12.18 -0.39 8.12
N TYR A 55 11.91 -0.69 6.86
CA TYR A 55 10.93 0.03 6.04
C TYR A 55 9.58 -0.67 6.06
N PHE A 56 8.52 0.13 5.97
CA PHE A 56 7.18 -0.34 5.67
C PHE A 56 6.55 0.43 4.52
N MET A 57 5.59 -0.20 3.88
CA MET A 57 4.67 0.45 2.94
C MET A 57 3.25 -0.01 3.22
N PHE A 58 2.34 0.94 3.39
CA PHE A 58 0.91 0.68 3.42
C PHE A 58 0.30 1.17 2.12
N VAL A 59 -0.44 0.30 1.44
CA VAL A 59 -1.13 0.59 0.18
C VAL A 59 -2.59 0.27 0.36
N ALA A 60 -3.48 1.18 -0.04
CA ALA A 60 -4.91 0.97 0.05
C ALA A 60 -5.67 1.55 -1.14
N ASP A 61 -6.72 0.85 -1.55
CA ASP A 61 -7.67 1.32 -2.54
C ASP A 61 -8.35 2.62 -2.12
N ARG A 62 -8.86 3.32 -3.14
CA ARG A 62 -9.70 4.52 -2.98
C ARG A 62 -10.87 4.23 -2.03
N PRO A 63 -11.30 5.21 -1.22
CA PRO A 63 -12.53 5.10 -0.43
C PRO A 63 -13.76 4.84 -1.28
N THR A 64 -13.83 5.43 -2.48
CA THR A 64 -14.91 5.21 -3.44
C THR A 64 -14.38 4.48 -4.67
N ALA A 65 -15.02 3.37 -5.03
CA ALA A 65 -14.74 2.66 -6.27
C ALA A 65 -15.06 3.54 -7.50
N LEU A 66 -14.20 3.48 -8.51
CA LEU A 66 -14.50 4.13 -9.79
C LEU A 66 -15.59 3.34 -10.51
N ASN A 67 -16.51 4.04 -11.16
CA ASN A 67 -17.51 3.37 -11.98
C ASN A 67 -16.81 2.81 -13.22
N ALA A 68 -16.80 1.48 -13.37
CA ALA A 68 -16.20 0.79 -14.51
C ALA A 68 -16.82 1.21 -15.85
N ASP A 69 -18.12 1.51 -15.85
CA ASP A 69 -18.86 1.99 -17.03
C ASP A 69 -18.82 3.53 -17.17
N GLY A 70 -18.23 4.23 -16.19
CA GLY A 70 -18.28 5.68 -16.04
C GLY A 70 -17.40 6.47 -17.01
N GLY A 71 -16.66 5.81 -17.89
CA GLY A 71 -15.66 6.43 -18.76
C GLY A 71 -14.43 6.90 -17.98
N HIS A 72 -13.69 7.87 -18.55
CA HIS A 72 -12.43 8.33 -17.97
C HIS A 72 -12.60 8.97 -16.59
N LEU A 73 -11.58 8.80 -15.71
CA LEU A 73 -11.56 9.38 -14.36
C LEU A 73 -11.85 10.89 -14.35
N ARG A 74 -11.32 11.63 -15.33
CA ARG A 74 -11.57 13.07 -15.48
C ARG A 74 -13.07 13.39 -15.58
N ASP A 75 -13.82 12.58 -16.32
CA ASP A 75 -15.24 12.82 -16.56
C ASP A 75 -16.07 12.46 -15.32
N GLN A 76 -15.66 11.42 -14.59
CA GLN A 76 -16.26 11.06 -13.30
C GLN A 76 -16.04 12.18 -12.26
N LEU A 77 -14.83 12.74 -12.19
CA LEU A 77 -14.51 13.87 -11.30
C LEU A 77 -15.28 15.15 -11.65
N ALA A 78 -15.50 15.41 -12.93
CA ALA A 78 -16.28 16.56 -13.40
C ALA A 78 -17.75 16.48 -12.95
N ARG A 79 -18.30 15.25 -12.86
CA ARG A 79 -19.68 15.00 -12.40
C ARG A 79 -19.80 14.92 -10.87
N ALA A 80 -18.72 14.61 -10.17
CA ALA A 80 -18.72 14.47 -8.71
C ALA A 80 -18.82 15.82 -7.98
N MET A 81 -19.53 15.82 -6.85
CA MET A 81 -19.57 16.97 -5.94
C MET A 81 -18.16 17.25 -5.39
N PRO A 82 -17.76 18.51 -5.14
CA PRO A 82 -16.41 18.82 -4.67
C PRO A 82 -15.95 18.02 -3.45
N ALA A 83 -16.85 17.77 -2.50
CA ALA A 83 -16.57 16.98 -1.30
C ALA A 83 -16.25 15.49 -1.59
N GLN A 84 -16.76 14.93 -2.69
CA GLN A 84 -16.58 13.51 -3.06
C GLN A 84 -15.32 13.26 -3.92
N ARG A 85 -14.71 14.33 -4.45
CA ARG A 85 -13.56 14.18 -5.36
C ARG A 85 -12.35 13.59 -4.67
N LEU A 86 -12.18 13.87 -3.38
CA LEU A 86 -11.09 13.30 -2.58
C LEU A 86 -11.22 11.78 -2.53
N ASP A 87 -12.41 11.26 -2.26
CA ASP A 87 -12.68 9.83 -2.13
C ASP A 87 -12.48 9.06 -3.46
N LEU A 88 -12.63 9.74 -4.60
CA LEU A 88 -12.35 9.20 -5.94
C LEU A 88 -10.86 9.25 -6.34
N LEU A 89 -10.06 10.05 -5.65
CA LEU A 89 -8.63 10.24 -5.94
C LEU A 89 -7.72 9.59 -4.91
N ALA A 90 -8.19 9.36 -3.69
CA ALA A 90 -7.39 8.98 -2.55
C ALA A 90 -6.94 7.50 -2.58
N CYS A 91 -6.12 7.15 -3.55
CA CYS A 91 -5.35 5.90 -3.57
C CYS A 91 -4.12 6.09 -2.67
N GLU A 92 -4.06 5.38 -1.55
CA GLU A 92 -3.01 5.57 -0.56
C GLU A 92 -1.81 4.70 -0.88
N ILE A 93 -0.63 5.32 -0.91
CA ILE A 93 0.67 4.66 -0.81
C ILE A 93 1.47 5.45 0.21
N SER A 94 1.59 4.92 1.43
CA SER A 94 2.28 5.53 2.55
C SER A 94 3.54 4.71 2.89
N PHE A 95 4.69 5.36 2.92
CA PHE A 95 6.00 4.74 3.11
C PHE A 95 6.72 5.34 4.32
N GLY A 96 7.34 4.48 5.13
CA GLY A 96 7.91 4.91 6.40
C GLY A 96 8.87 3.91 7.01
N ARG A 97 9.22 4.17 8.29
CA ARG A 97 10.12 3.30 9.05
C ARG A 97 9.49 2.86 10.36
N GLN A 98 9.70 1.59 10.70
CA GLN A 98 9.20 0.97 11.93
C GLN A 98 10.23 0.99 13.09
N ARG A 99 11.52 1.14 12.77
CA ARG A 99 12.63 1.36 13.73
C ARG A 99 12.69 0.33 14.87
N ASN A 100 12.35 -0.92 14.58
CA ASN A 100 12.39 -2.04 15.51
C ASN A 100 11.60 -1.78 16.82
N GLY A 101 10.49 -1.04 16.72
CA GLY A 101 9.65 -0.67 17.87
C GLY A 101 10.24 0.42 18.77
N ALA A 102 11.37 1.04 18.41
CA ALA A 102 11.95 2.16 19.16
C ALA A 102 11.07 3.42 19.07
N THR A 103 10.34 3.58 17.96
CA THR A 103 9.37 4.65 17.73
C THR A 103 8.10 4.06 17.11
N PRO A 104 6.97 4.80 17.10
CA PRO A 104 5.86 4.44 16.24
C PRO A 104 6.30 4.33 14.78
N TRP A 105 5.46 3.70 13.97
CA TRP A 105 5.70 3.49 12.55
C TRP A 105 5.46 4.80 11.80
N MET A 106 6.50 5.61 11.68
CA MET A 106 6.40 6.97 11.17
C MET A 106 6.33 6.98 9.66
N ILE A 107 5.31 7.64 9.10
CA ILE A 107 5.17 7.89 7.68
C ILE A 107 6.11 9.03 7.27
N SER A 108 6.96 8.76 6.29
CA SER A 108 7.91 9.73 5.73
C SER A 108 7.49 10.27 4.37
N HIS A 109 6.75 9.46 3.60
CA HIS A 109 6.24 9.81 2.28
C HIS A 109 4.82 9.25 2.13
N SER A 110 3.94 9.97 1.45
CA SER A 110 2.61 9.48 1.14
C SER A 110 2.08 10.12 -0.14
N THR A 111 1.27 9.39 -0.90
CA THR A 111 0.47 9.95 -2.00
C THR A 111 -0.66 10.84 -1.51
N LEU A 112 -1.05 10.71 -0.23
CA LEU A 112 -2.11 11.51 0.37
C LEU A 112 -1.55 12.70 1.16
N PRO A 113 -2.12 13.90 0.99
CA PRO A 113 -1.68 15.07 1.71
C PRO A 113 -1.98 14.94 3.21
N GLY A 114 -1.02 15.36 4.04
CA GLY A 114 -1.17 15.42 5.50
C GLY A 114 -0.81 14.13 6.26
N CYS A 115 -0.44 13.04 5.57
CA CYS A 115 -0.04 11.79 6.23
C CYS A 115 1.43 11.77 6.67
N VAL A 116 2.30 12.60 6.09
CA VAL A 116 3.71 12.66 6.47
C VAL A 116 3.85 13.19 7.89
N GLY A 117 4.56 12.44 8.74
CA GLY A 117 4.69 12.72 10.16
C GLY A 117 3.64 12.02 11.04
N ASP A 118 2.61 11.40 10.46
CA ASP A 118 1.68 10.56 11.21
C ASP A 118 2.29 9.19 11.50
N SER A 119 1.75 8.51 12.50
CA SER A 119 2.07 7.13 12.83
C SER A 119 1.05 6.18 12.20
N LEU A 120 1.50 5.20 11.42
CA LEU A 120 0.64 4.15 10.87
C LEU A 120 0.24 3.15 11.96
N LEU A 121 1.21 2.74 12.78
CA LEU A 121 1.08 1.78 13.87
C LEU A 121 1.90 2.23 15.09
N PRO A 122 1.51 1.82 16.30
CA PRO A 122 2.22 2.16 17.53
C PRO A 122 3.55 1.40 17.68
N SER A 123 4.41 1.86 18.60
CA SER A 123 5.77 1.34 18.79
C SER A 123 5.85 0.00 19.52
N TYR A 124 4.81 -0.38 20.28
CA TYR A 124 4.80 -1.61 21.07
C TYR A 124 4.64 -2.88 20.23
N TRP A 125 4.46 -2.74 18.93
CA TRP A 125 4.21 -3.85 18.05
C TRP A 125 5.49 -4.64 17.68
N ASN A 126 5.39 -5.97 17.69
CA ASN A 126 6.49 -6.85 17.31
C ASN A 126 6.56 -7.06 15.78
N PHE A 127 7.51 -6.37 15.16
CA PHE A 127 7.78 -6.36 13.71
C PHE A 127 8.20 -7.70 13.09
N SER A 128 8.50 -8.73 13.89
CA SER A 128 9.11 -9.96 13.40
C SER A 128 8.17 -10.83 12.56
N GLN A 129 6.84 -10.68 12.69
CA GLN A 129 5.85 -11.47 11.94
C GLN A 129 4.49 -10.77 11.85
N PRO A 130 3.73 -10.93 10.75
CA PRO A 130 2.45 -10.24 10.55
C PRO A 130 1.37 -10.63 11.57
N ALA A 131 1.36 -11.88 12.04
CA ALA A 131 0.35 -12.42 12.96
C ALA A 131 0.31 -11.72 14.34
N GLY A 132 1.28 -10.87 14.65
CA GLY A 132 1.33 -10.15 15.91
C GLY A 132 0.50 -8.88 15.96
N ILE A 133 -0.03 -8.36 14.84
CA ILE A 133 -0.73 -7.05 14.84
C ILE A 133 -2.10 -7.23 15.51
N PRO A 134 -2.42 -6.47 16.58
CA PRO A 134 -3.75 -6.50 17.15
C PRO A 134 -4.80 -6.12 16.10
N GLU A 135 -5.85 -6.92 15.95
CA GLU A 135 -6.92 -6.69 14.97
C GLU A 135 -7.52 -5.28 15.10
N ALA A 136 -7.63 -4.75 16.32
CA ALA A 136 -8.14 -3.41 16.58
C ALA A 136 -7.23 -2.28 16.05
N ASP A 137 -5.91 -2.51 16.01
CA ASP A 137 -4.95 -1.57 15.43
C ASP A 137 -4.99 -1.69 13.91
N LEU A 138 -4.97 -2.93 13.40
CA LEU A 138 -5.04 -3.23 11.98
C LEU A 138 -6.31 -2.65 11.32
N ALA A 139 -7.46 -2.74 12.00
CA ALA A 139 -8.73 -2.25 11.50
C ALA A 139 -8.74 -0.74 11.21
N ARG A 140 -7.80 0.03 11.78
CA ARG A 140 -7.80 1.50 11.74
C ARG A 140 -6.67 2.12 10.95
N ILE A 141 -5.77 1.31 10.36
CA ILE A 141 -4.62 1.85 9.63
C ILE A 141 -5.05 2.56 8.33
N GLY A 142 -4.22 3.52 7.91
CA GLY A 142 -4.46 4.34 6.73
C GLY A 142 -5.23 5.62 7.00
N ARG A 143 -5.27 6.52 6.03
CA ARG A 143 -5.97 7.80 6.12
C ARG A 143 -7.48 7.65 6.07
N PHE A 144 -7.95 6.66 5.30
CA PHE A 144 -9.36 6.37 5.08
C PHE A 144 -9.67 4.91 5.42
N PRO A 145 -9.64 4.54 6.71
CA PRO A 145 -10.00 3.20 7.13
C PRO A 145 -11.47 2.93 6.78
N PRO A 146 -11.83 1.70 6.36
CA PRO A 146 -13.21 1.31 6.14
C PRO A 146 -14.03 1.45 7.41
N ALA A 147 -15.35 1.64 7.28
CA ALA A 147 -16.21 1.89 8.44
C ALA A 147 -16.26 0.69 9.40
N LEU A 148 -16.23 -0.52 8.84
CA LEU A 148 -16.16 -1.79 9.58
C LEU A 148 -14.71 -2.29 9.77
N GLY A 149 -13.74 -1.49 9.33
CA GLY A 149 -12.31 -1.77 9.46
C GLY A 149 -11.74 -2.73 8.42
N TRP A 150 -10.41 -2.81 8.43
CA TRP A 150 -9.63 -3.80 7.68
C TRP A 150 -9.60 -5.15 8.40
N VAL A 151 -9.64 -6.23 7.61
CA VAL A 151 -9.43 -7.61 8.08
C VAL A 151 -8.33 -8.30 7.28
N SER A 152 -7.49 -9.06 7.97
CA SER A 152 -6.45 -9.87 7.34
C SER A 152 -7.05 -10.97 6.49
N VAL A 153 -6.47 -11.19 5.31
CA VAL A 153 -6.82 -12.31 4.42
C VAL A 153 -5.57 -13.06 3.98
N ALA A 154 -5.74 -14.37 3.77
CA ALA A 154 -4.77 -15.14 3.00
C ALA A 154 -4.65 -14.53 1.60
N ASN A 155 -3.44 -14.55 1.04
CA ASN A 155 -3.05 -13.89 -0.21
C ASN A 155 -4.20 -13.86 -1.25
N PRO A 156 -4.80 -12.69 -1.55
CA PRO A 156 -5.98 -12.58 -2.40
C PRO A 156 -5.67 -12.80 -3.88
N ILE A 157 -4.39 -13.03 -4.23
CA ILE A 157 -3.98 -13.51 -5.56
C ILE A 157 -4.45 -14.96 -5.72
N SER A 158 -5.76 -15.13 -5.93
CA SER A 158 -6.28 -16.24 -6.69
C SER A 158 -5.69 -16.13 -8.10
N ALA A 159 -5.17 -17.24 -8.63
CA ALA A 159 -4.39 -17.34 -9.85
C ALA A 159 -5.11 -16.74 -11.07
N ILE A 160 -4.99 -15.43 -11.30
CA ILE A 160 -5.02 -14.90 -12.66
C ILE A 160 -3.60 -15.12 -13.15
N ALA A 161 -3.38 -16.26 -13.81
CA ALA A 161 -2.26 -16.39 -14.71
C ALA A 161 -2.34 -15.23 -15.69
N GLN A 162 -1.54 -14.19 -15.48
CA GLN A 162 -1.23 -13.25 -16.54
C GLN A 162 -0.44 -14.06 -17.56
N GLU A 163 -1.15 -14.64 -18.54
CA GLU A 163 -0.52 -15.03 -19.78
C GLU A 163 0.07 -13.76 -20.39
N VAL A 164 1.36 -13.54 -20.14
CA VAL A 164 2.17 -12.66 -20.95
C VAL A 164 2.30 -13.35 -22.29
N VAL A 165 1.42 -13.01 -23.23
CA VAL A 165 1.56 -13.41 -24.62
C VAL A 165 2.83 -12.73 -25.14
N ALA A 166 3.83 -13.54 -25.45
CA ALA A 166 5.10 -13.14 -26.06
C ALA A 166 4.92 -12.67 -27.51
#